data_AF-A0A918ZLT0-F1
#
_entry.id   AF-A0A918ZLT0-F1
#
_cell.length_a   1.000
_cell.length_b   1.000
_cell.length_c   1.000
_cell.angle_alpha   90.00
_cell.angle_beta   90.00
_cell.angle_gamma   90.00
#
_symmetry.space_group_name_H-M   'P 1'
#
loop_
_entity.id
_entity.type
_entity.pdbx_description
1 polymer ?
#
loop_
_entity_poly.entity_id
_entity_poly.type
_entity_poly.pdbx_seq_one_letter_code
_entity_poly.pdbx_strand_id
1 'polypeptide(L)'
;MESAGELCAGLLPAYGPVRAVSRFAEGSVTGAYCIEFAHADSLPVVLKIYGTDDLRLASKEARALRFLTDHGIDISPRVLAFSRSAGALAGRPCVISSLCPGRTLAAADDELTCAQRHEVYRRLGQVLGRLHAVPAHGYGYVHGESRDPLLDNSAHMARMVERYLREFREHTADPALADRIAAHVAAHASAFAACPRPWSPTWFLDSPAHRRPDLERSLVARAEHRSGYR
;
A
#
# COMPACT_ATOMS: atom_id res chain seq x y z
N MET A 1 0.18 9.20 24.81
CA MET A 1 -1.19 9.55 24.37
C MET A 1 -1.35 11.06 24.25
N GLU A 2 -0.87 11.85 25.22
CA GLU A 2 -0.75 13.32 25.11
C GLU A 2 -0.11 13.78 23.79
N SER A 3 0.96 13.11 23.36
CA SER A 3 1.65 13.43 22.10
C SER A 3 0.79 13.35 20.83
N ALA A 4 -0.24 12.50 20.79
CA ALA A 4 -1.16 12.43 19.65
C ALA A 4 -2.18 13.57 19.66
N GLY A 5 -2.60 14.01 20.85
CA GLY A 5 -3.48 15.15 21.05
C GLY A 5 -2.83 16.46 20.62
N GLU A 6 -1.62 16.73 21.12
CA GLU A 6 -0.84 17.93 20.75
C GLU A 6 -0.52 17.96 19.25
N LEU A 7 -0.15 16.81 18.68
CA LEU A 7 0.09 16.68 17.24
C LEU A 7 -1.14 17.04 16.42
N CYS A 8 -2.31 16.49 16.76
CA CYS A 8 -3.54 16.75 16.02
C CYS A 8 -4.00 18.20 16.21
N ALA A 9 -3.86 18.78 17.40
CA ALA A 9 -4.15 20.20 17.62
C ALA A 9 -3.27 21.11 16.75
N GLY A 10 -1.99 20.78 16.58
CA GLY A 10 -1.08 21.55 15.72
C GLY A 10 -1.33 21.36 14.22
N LEU A 11 -1.65 20.15 13.78
CA LEU A 11 -1.84 19.84 12.35
C LEU A 11 -3.28 20.05 11.85
N LEU A 12 -4.27 19.98 12.74
CA LEU A 12 -5.70 20.12 12.47
C LEU A 12 -6.36 21.06 13.50
N PRO A 13 -5.94 22.34 13.60
CA PRO A 13 -6.42 23.24 14.63
C PRO A 13 -7.95 23.45 14.62
N ALA A 14 -8.58 23.34 13.43
CA ALA A 14 -10.03 23.47 13.29
C ALA A 14 -10.83 22.29 13.87
N TYR A 15 -10.19 21.13 14.13
CA TYR A 15 -10.89 19.94 14.62
C TYR A 15 -11.11 19.96 16.15
N GLY A 16 -10.46 20.88 16.86
CA GLY A 16 -10.57 21.01 18.31
C GLY A 16 -9.77 19.95 19.08
N PRO A 17 -10.00 19.83 20.39
CA PRO A 17 -9.23 18.93 21.24
C PRO A 17 -9.59 17.46 20.98
N VAL A 18 -8.59 16.59 21.12
CA VAL A 18 -8.77 15.14 21.01
C VAL A 18 -9.53 14.61 22.23
N ARG A 19 -10.61 13.87 21.96
CA ARG A 19 -11.44 13.18 22.96
C ARG A 19 -10.93 11.77 23.24
N ALA A 20 -10.57 11.02 22.19
CA ALA A 20 -10.16 9.63 22.32
C ALA A 20 -9.14 9.25 21.25
N VAL A 21 -8.28 8.28 21.59
CA VAL A 21 -7.31 7.66 20.69
C VAL A 21 -7.43 6.15 20.83
N SER A 22 -7.69 5.45 19.74
CA SER A 22 -7.73 3.99 19.71
C SER A 22 -6.80 3.47 18.62
N ARG A 23 -6.15 2.33 18.85
CA ARG A 23 -5.30 1.69 17.85
C ARG A 23 -6.14 0.77 16.98
N PHE A 24 -5.91 0.76 15.67
CA PHE A 24 -6.52 -0.26 14.82
C PHE A 24 -5.95 -1.64 15.17
N ALA A 25 -6.83 -2.63 15.35
CA ALA A 25 -6.46 -3.98 15.77
C ALA A 25 -5.68 -4.76 14.70
N GLU A 26 -5.89 -4.44 13.41
CA GLU A 26 -5.34 -5.18 12.27
C GLU A 26 -4.93 -4.27 11.11
N GLY A 27 -4.18 -4.81 10.15
CA GLY A 27 -4.04 -4.23 8.82
C GLY A 27 -2.98 -3.15 8.62
N SER A 28 -2.10 -2.90 9.60
CA SER A 28 -1.06 -1.88 9.47
C SER A 28 0.33 -2.41 9.79
N VAL A 29 1.24 -2.31 8.82
CA VAL A 29 2.69 -2.51 8.99
C VAL A 29 3.28 -1.39 9.87
N THR A 30 2.58 -0.26 9.97
CA THR A 30 2.94 0.93 10.75
C THR A 30 1.95 1.17 11.90
N GLY A 31 2.25 2.06 12.84
CA GLY A 31 1.29 2.39 13.90
C GLY A 31 0.11 3.20 13.34
N ALA A 32 -1.08 2.60 13.25
CA ALA A 32 -2.30 3.28 12.81
C ALA A 32 -3.28 3.47 13.98
N TYR A 33 -3.82 4.69 14.11
CA TYR A 33 -4.68 5.10 15.22
C TYR A 33 -5.92 5.82 14.69
N CYS A 34 -7.07 5.56 15.27
CA CYS A 34 -8.26 6.38 15.13
C CYS A 34 -8.23 7.48 16.18
N ILE A 35 -8.43 8.72 15.76
CA ILE A 35 -8.46 9.91 16.61
C ILE A 35 -9.88 10.49 16.54
N GLU A 36 -10.51 10.61 17.70
CA GLU A 36 -11.81 11.23 17.86
C GLU A 36 -11.67 12.57 18.57
N PHE A 37 -12.47 13.55 18.18
CA PHE A 37 -12.40 14.92 18.70
C PHE A 37 -13.60 15.23 19.60
N ALA A 38 -13.45 16.23 20.46
CA ALA A 38 -14.52 16.66 21.36
C ALA A 38 -15.54 17.58 20.67
N HIS A 39 -15.16 18.25 19.57
CA HIS A 39 -16.09 19.03 18.77
C HIS A 39 -17.05 18.11 18.02
N ALA A 40 -18.36 18.36 18.17
CA ALA A 40 -19.41 17.52 17.61
C ALA A 40 -19.36 17.43 16.07
N ASP A 41 -18.91 18.49 15.40
CA ASP A 41 -18.82 18.56 13.94
C ASP A 41 -17.53 17.93 13.38
N SER A 42 -16.57 17.59 14.24
CA SER A 42 -15.29 17.02 13.84
C SER A 42 -15.39 15.51 13.64
N LEU A 43 -15.32 15.08 12.38
CA LEU A 43 -15.29 13.66 12.05
C LEU A 43 -14.00 12.99 12.56
N PRO A 44 -14.06 11.71 12.98
CA PRO A 44 -12.87 10.95 13.32
C PRO A 44 -11.87 10.85 12.17
N VAL A 45 -10.59 10.80 12.51
CA VAL A 45 -9.49 10.73 11.53
C VAL A 45 -8.57 9.55 11.84
N VAL A 46 -7.81 9.14 10.83
CA VAL A 46 -6.76 8.13 10.96
C VAL A 46 -5.41 8.82 11.02
N LEU A 47 -4.64 8.54 12.08
CA LEU A 47 -3.24 8.91 12.21
C LEU A 47 -2.37 7.68 11.96
N LYS A 48 -1.50 7.75 10.94
CA LYS A 48 -0.45 6.75 10.69
C LYS A 48 0.91 7.32 11.04
N ILE A 49 1.67 6.59 11.86
CA ILE A 49 3.00 6.96 12.33
C ILE A 49 4.02 5.95 11.79
N TYR A 50 5.08 6.47 11.17
CA TYR A 50 6.11 5.68 10.51
C TYR A 50 7.41 5.68 11.32
N GLY A 51 8.33 4.76 11.02
CA GLY A 51 9.69 4.81 11.57
C GLY A 51 10.42 6.09 11.14
N THR A 52 11.46 6.47 11.87
CA THR A 52 12.30 7.63 11.55
C THR A 52 12.92 7.53 10.15
N ASP A 53 13.28 6.33 9.73
CA ASP A 53 13.90 6.06 8.42
C ASP A 53 12.87 5.83 7.30
N ASP A 54 11.57 5.83 7.63
CA ASP A 54 10.47 5.49 6.72
C ASP A 54 9.80 6.73 6.07
N LEU A 55 10.47 7.89 6.07
CA LEU A 55 9.95 9.11 5.47
C LEU A 55 9.50 8.92 4.01
N ARG A 56 10.23 8.07 3.27
CA ARG A 56 9.88 7.71 1.89
C ARG A 56 8.51 7.02 1.82
N LEU A 57 8.20 6.10 2.73
CA LEU A 57 6.91 5.40 2.78
C LEU A 57 5.78 6.36 3.13
N ALA A 58 5.97 7.19 4.16
CA ALA A 58 4.98 8.18 4.58
C ALA A 58 4.66 9.19 3.45
N SER A 59 5.70 9.72 2.80
CA SER A 59 5.55 10.67 1.68
C SER A 59 4.85 10.02 0.49
N LYS A 60 5.18 8.74 0.20
CA LYS A 60 4.56 7.99 -0.89
C LYS A 60 3.07 7.79 -0.66
N GLU A 61 2.67 7.39 0.55
CA GLU A 61 1.27 7.19 0.90
C GLU A 61 0.47 8.50 0.80
N ALA A 62 0.96 9.58 1.41
CA ALA A 62 0.30 10.89 1.34
C ALA A 62 0.13 11.37 -0.11
N ARG A 63 1.15 11.18 -0.96
CA ARG A 63 1.09 11.58 -2.37
C ARG A 63 0.15 10.71 -3.20
N ALA A 64 0.14 9.39 -2.95
CA ALA A 64 -0.77 8.47 -3.62
C ALA A 64 -2.23 8.81 -3.32
N LEU A 65 -2.58 9.00 -2.05
CA LEU A 65 -3.95 9.31 -1.64
C LEU A 65 -4.43 10.66 -2.18
N ARG A 66 -3.56 11.68 -2.20
CA ARG A 66 -3.87 12.98 -2.85
C ARG A 66 -4.10 12.80 -4.35
N PHE A 67 -3.21 12.09 -5.03
CA PHE A 67 -3.35 11.81 -6.46
C PHE A 67 -4.68 11.12 -6.80
N LEU A 68 -5.10 10.13 -6.01
CA LEU A 68 -6.39 9.46 -6.19
C LEU A 68 -7.56 10.42 -6.00
N THR A 69 -7.49 11.28 -4.98
CA THR A 69 -8.50 12.30 -4.69
C THR A 69 -8.59 13.32 -5.84
N ASP A 70 -7.45 13.79 -6.34
CA ASP A 70 -7.38 14.77 -7.43
C ASP A 70 -7.94 14.24 -8.76
N HIS A 71 -7.98 12.90 -8.92
CA HIS A 71 -8.56 12.22 -10.08
C HIS A 71 -9.98 11.67 -9.84
N GLY A 72 -10.66 12.10 -8.76
CA GLY A 72 -12.06 11.74 -8.48
C GLY A 72 -12.27 10.27 -8.10
N ILE A 73 -11.25 9.61 -7.54
CA ILE A 73 -11.35 8.24 -7.05
C ILE A 73 -11.80 8.30 -5.58
N ASP A 74 -13.11 8.53 -5.37
CA ASP A 74 -13.74 8.83 -4.06
C ASP A 74 -13.76 7.68 -3.04
N ILE A 75 -13.08 6.57 -3.32
CA ILE A 75 -12.98 5.43 -2.41
C ILE A 75 -11.74 5.51 -1.50
N SER A 76 -10.85 6.48 -1.72
CA SER A 76 -9.63 6.65 -0.94
C SER A 76 -9.82 7.61 0.24
N PRO A 77 -9.16 7.36 1.38
CA PRO A 77 -9.06 8.36 2.45
C PRO A 77 -8.51 9.69 1.92
N ARG A 78 -9.14 10.81 2.30
CA ARG A 78 -8.63 12.15 2.01
C ARG A 78 -7.48 12.47 2.95
N VAL A 79 -6.33 12.88 2.42
CA VAL A 79 -5.22 13.37 3.25
C VAL A 79 -5.57 14.74 3.81
N LEU A 80 -5.64 14.83 5.14
CA LEU A 80 -5.93 16.06 5.88
C LEU A 80 -4.64 16.78 6.27
N ALA A 81 -3.62 16.03 6.68
CA ALA A 81 -2.31 16.56 7.00
C ALA A 81 -1.19 15.55 6.73
N PHE A 82 0.01 16.05 6.50
CA PHE A 82 1.24 15.26 6.40
C PHE A 82 2.37 16.01 7.11
N SER A 83 3.10 15.31 7.98
CA SER A 83 4.31 15.84 8.58
C SER A 83 5.50 14.93 8.27
N ARG A 84 6.59 15.54 7.80
CA ARG A 84 7.87 14.84 7.54
C ARG A 84 8.62 14.52 8.84
N SER A 85 8.42 15.34 9.87
CA SER A 85 9.03 15.20 11.18
C SER A 85 8.15 15.92 12.18
N ALA A 86 7.53 15.16 13.08
CA ALA A 86 6.70 15.71 14.14
C ALA A 86 7.45 15.67 15.47
N GLY A 87 7.72 16.83 16.07
CA GLY A 87 8.39 16.93 17.38
C GLY A 87 7.69 16.12 18.47
N ALA A 88 6.35 16.21 18.54
CA ALA A 88 5.53 15.40 19.44
C ALA A 88 5.67 13.88 19.23
N LEU A 89 6.17 13.43 18.06
CA LEU A 89 6.41 12.03 17.74
C LEU A 89 7.92 11.68 17.70
N ALA A 90 8.76 12.44 18.41
CA ALA A 90 10.21 12.27 18.41
C ALA A 90 10.82 12.33 16.99
N GLY A 91 10.32 13.26 16.17
CA GLY A 91 10.80 13.49 14.81
C GLY A 91 10.31 12.48 13.76
N ARG A 92 9.42 11.56 14.12
CA ARG A 92 8.86 10.59 13.18
C ARG A 92 7.92 11.23 12.16
N PRO A 93 7.90 10.75 10.90
CA PRO A 93 6.92 11.17 9.92
C PRO A 93 5.52 10.60 10.23
N CYS A 94 4.48 11.33 9.83
CA CYS A 94 3.11 10.89 9.98
C CYS A 94 2.17 11.40 8.87
N VAL A 95 1.10 10.66 8.65
CA VAL A 95 0.00 11.01 7.73
C VAL A 95 -1.30 11.03 8.54
N ILE A 96 -2.10 12.09 8.38
CA ILE A 96 -3.46 12.17 8.91
C ILE A 96 -4.44 12.17 7.74
N SER A 97 -5.40 11.26 7.75
CA SER A 97 -6.42 11.14 6.71
C SER A 97 -7.83 10.99 7.29
N SER A 98 -8.86 11.25 6.48
CA SER A 98 -10.24 10.94 6.85
C SER A 98 -10.41 9.45 7.18
N LEU A 99 -11.27 9.13 8.13
CA LEU A 99 -11.70 7.75 8.35
C LEU A 99 -12.69 7.33 7.26
N CYS A 100 -12.38 6.27 6.51
CA CYS A 100 -13.34 5.67 5.58
C CYS A 100 -14.29 4.74 6.35
N PRO A 101 -15.62 4.83 6.12
CA PRO A 101 -16.57 3.92 6.74
C PRO A 101 -16.45 2.51 6.15
N GLY A 102 -16.92 1.52 6.92
CA GLY A 102 -17.04 0.14 6.47
C GLY A 102 -16.01 -0.81 7.10
N ARG A 103 -15.88 -1.98 6.49
CA ARG A 103 -14.99 -3.07 6.93
C ARG A 103 -14.09 -3.50 5.77
N THR A 104 -12.96 -4.12 6.09
CA THR A 104 -12.12 -4.75 5.07
C THR A 104 -12.86 -5.93 4.44
N LEU A 105 -12.55 -6.26 3.19
CA LEU A 105 -13.11 -7.45 2.54
C LEU A 105 -12.75 -8.73 3.32
N ALA A 106 -11.51 -8.82 3.83
CA ALA A 106 -11.06 -9.95 4.64
C ALA A 106 -11.91 -10.15 5.91
N ALA A 107 -12.28 -9.06 6.60
CA ALA A 107 -13.11 -9.15 7.80
C ALA A 107 -14.58 -9.46 7.51
N ALA A 108 -15.06 -9.19 6.30
CA ALA A 108 -16.43 -9.46 5.90
C ALA A 108 -16.59 -10.80 5.16
N ASP A 109 -15.50 -11.44 4.76
CA ASP A 109 -15.52 -12.48 3.72
C ASP A 109 -16.43 -13.66 4.06
N ASP A 110 -16.38 -14.14 5.30
CA ASP A 110 -17.19 -15.27 5.76
C ASP A 110 -18.68 -14.94 5.92
N GLU A 111 -19.05 -13.66 5.97
CA GLU A 111 -20.44 -13.20 6.13
C GLU A 111 -21.13 -12.94 4.78
N LEU A 112 -20.37 -12.88 3.68
CA LEU A 112 -20.92 -12.54 2.37
C LEU A 112 -21.53 -13.75 1.67
N THR A 113 -22.80 -13.62 1.29
CA THR A 113 -23.43 -14.56 0.34
C THR A 113 -22.71 -14.52 -1.01
N CYS A 114 -22.89 -15.56 -1.83
CA CYS A 114 -22.32 -15.62 -3.18
C CYS A 114 -22.70 -14.39 -4.03
N ALA A 115 -23.97 -13.96 -3.96
CA ALA A 115 -24.45 -12.79 -4.70
C ALA A 115 -23.81 -11.49 -4.21
N GLN A 116 -23.67 -11.29 -2.90
CA GLN A 116 -23.02 -10.11 -2.33
C GLN A 116 -21.53 -10.07 -2.69
N ARG A 117 -20.85 -11.22 -2.62
CA ARG A 117 -19.45 -11.36 -3.01
C ARG A 117 -19.25 -11.01 -4.47
N HIS A 118 -20.08 -11.54 -5.36
CA HIS A 118 -20.04 -11.21 -6.78
C HIS A 118 -20.17 -9.70 -7.02
N GLU A 119 -21.13 -9.05 -6.34
CA GLU A 119 -21.34 -7.61 -6.44
C GLU A 119 -20.14 -6.80 -5.93
N VAL A 120 -19.51 -7.22 -4.83
CA VAL A 120 -18.28 -6.59 -4.32
C VAL A 120 -17.14 -6.68 -5.33
N TYR A 121 -16.89 -7.87 -5.90
CA TYR A 121 -15.84 -8.04 -6.92
C TYR A 121 -16.13 -7.25 -8.20
N ARG A 122 -17.41 -7.16 -8.60
CA ARG A 122 -17.83 -6.34 -9.74
C ARG A 122 -17.49 -4.85 -9.49
N ARG A 123 -17.81 -4.32 -8.31
CA ARG A 123 -17.46 -2.93 -7.93
C ARG A 123 -15.95 -2.71 -7.80
N LEU A 124 -15.23 -3.68 -7.25
CA LEU A 124 -13.77 -3.65 -7.18
C LEU A 124 -13.16 -3.56 -8.58
N GLY A 125 -13.66 -4.34 -9.54
CA GLY A 125 -13.25 -4.26 -10.94
C GLY A 125 -13.52 -2.89 -11.57
N GLN A 126 -14.67 -2.26 -11.26
CA GLN A 126 -14.99 -0.91 -11.73
C GLN A 126 -14.03 0.15 -11.15
N VAL A 127 -13.72 0.07 -9.86
CA VAL A 127 -12.72 0.92 -9.21
C VAL A 127 -11.35 0.72 -9.86
N LEU A 128 -10.93 -0.53 -10.04
CA LEU A 128 -9.65 -0.85 -10.64
C LEU A 128 -9.55 -0.32 -12.07
N GLY A 129 -10.63 -0.45 -12.85
CA GLY A 129 -10.75 0.13 -14.18
C GLY A 129 -10.57 1.65 -14.17
N ARG A 130 -11.22 2.37 -13.24
CA ARG A 130 -11.03 3.82 -13.08
C ARG A 130 -9.59 4.18 -12.70
N LEU A 131 -8.99 3.42 -11.78
CA LEU A 131 -7.60 3.60 -11.39
C LEU A 131 -6.64 3.42 -12.58
N HIS A 132 -6.90 2.42 -13.43
CA HIS A 132 -6.08 2.14 -14.62
C HIS A 132 -6.30 3.17 -15.74
N ALA A 133 -7.42 3.88 -15.73
CA ALA A 133 -7.73 4.90 -16.72
C ALA A 133 -7.05 6.25 -16.42
N VAL A 134 -6.46 6.43 -15.23
CA VAL A 134 -5.75 7.66 -14.89
C VAL A 134 -4.51 7.80 -15.79
N PRO A 135 -4.35 8.92 -16.53
CA PRO A 135 -3.20 9.11 -17.40
C PRO A 135 -1.88 9.06 -16.63
N ALA A 136 -0.90 8.31 -17.15
CA ALA A 136 0.47 8.32 -16.68
C ALA A 136 1.40 8.81 -17.78
N HIS A 137 2.39 9.63 -17.40
CA HIS A 137 3.35 10.23 -18.34
C HIS A 137 4.52 9.30 -18.72
N GLY A 138 4.59 8.09 -18.14
CA GLY A 138 5.63 7.10 -18.46
C GLY A 138 5.60 5.91 -17.50
N TYR A 139 6.32 4.83 -17.85
CA TYR A 139 6.44 3.64 -17.00
C TYR A 139 7.48 3.85 -15.92
N GLY A 140 7.27 3.32 -14.71
CA GLY A 140 8.25 3.47 -13.64
C GLY A 140 7.63 3.70 -12.26
N TYR A 141 8.49 4.03 -11.30
CA TYR A 141 8.06 4.27 -9.93
C TYR A 141 7.39 5.63 -9.83
N VAL A 142 6.10 5.64 -9.49
CA VAL A 142 5.39 6.89 -9.33
C VAL A 142 5.61 7.37 -7.90
N HIS A 143 6.41 8.42 -7.74
CA HIS A 143 6.53 9.19 -6.51
C HIS A 143 5.87 10.55 -6.73
N GLY A 144 4.63 10.47 -7.23
CA GLY A 144 3.79 11.48 -7.89
C GLY A 144 4.41 12.38 -8.96
N GLU A 145 5.70 12.23 -9.28
CA GLU A 145 6.22 12.28 -10.65
C GLU A 145 6.86 10.91 -10.91
N SER A 146 6.85 10.46 -12.18
CA SER A 146 7.57 9.25 -12.57
C SER A 146 9.07 9.53 -12.44
N ARG A 147 9.74 8.86 -11.50
CA ARG A 147 11.22 8.88 -11.44
C ARG A 147 11.78 7.88 -12.44
N ASP A 148 12.74 8.34 -13.24
CA ASP A 148 13.36 7.60 -14.35
C ASP A 148 12.30 6.92 -15.22
N PRO A 149 11.42 7.71 -15.86
CA PRO A 149 10.37 7.15 -16.68
C PRO A 149 10.99 6.37 -17.82
N LEU A 150 10.59 5.11 -17.94
CA LEU A 150 10.95 4.27 -19.07
C LEU A 150 9.93 4.49 -20.17
N LEU A 151 10.43 4.51 -21.40
CA LEU A 151 9.68 4.82 -22.61
C LEU A 151 8.56 3.79 -22.87
N ASP A 152 8.79 2.53 -22.50
CA ASP A 152 7.83 1.46 -22.72
C ASP A 152 7.77 0.45 -21.56
N ASN A 153 6.73 -0.38 -21.60
CA ASN A 153 6.48 -1.42 -20.61
C ASN A 153 7.57 -2.49 -20.62
N SER A 154 8.14 -2.80 -21.79
CA SER A 154 9.14 -3.85 -21.95
C SER A 154 10.41 -3.51 -21.18
N ALA A 155 10.91 -2.28 -21.32
CA ALA A 155 12.04 -1.76 -20.56
C ALA A 155 11.74 -1.75 -19.06
N HIS A 156 10.52 -1.37 -18.67
CA HIS A 156 10.09 -1.38 -17.27
C HIS A 156 10.07 -2.78 -16.65
N MET A 157 9.41 -3.72 -17.30
CA MET A 157 9.29 -5.10 -16.84
C MET A 157 10.66 -5.80 -16.84
N ALA A 158 11.50 -5.56 -17.84
CA ALA A 158 12.87 -6.08 -17.86
C ALA A 158 13.67 -5.60 -16.63
N ARG A 159 13.63 -4.28 -16.33
CA ARG A 159 14.30 -3.71 -15.16
C ARG A 159 13.78 -4.32 -13.84
N MET A 160 12.46 -4.49 -13.72
CA MET A 160 11.83 -5.07 -12.53
C MET A 160 12.21 -6.54 -12.34
N VAL A 161 12.18 -7.34 -13.42
CA VAL A 161 12.57 -8.75 -13.40
C VAL A 161 14.05 -8.89 -13.03
N GLU A 162 14.93 -8.10 -13.65
CA GLU A 162 16.36 -8.12 -13.33
C GLU A 162 16.61 -7.80 -11.86
N ARG A 163 15.93 -6.78 -11.33
CA ARG A 163 16.00 -6.42 -9.91
C ARG A 163 15.57 -7.58 -9.01
N TYR A 164 14.41 -8.17 -9.23
CA TYR A 164 13.92 -9.26 -8.38
C TYR A 164 14.73 -10.54 -8.52
N LEU A 165 15.28 -10.83 -9.70
CA LEU A 165 16.19 -11.97 -9.88
C LEU A 165 17.52 -11.77 -9.14
N ARG A 166 18.04 -10.54 -9.09
CA ARG A 166 19.22 -10.19 -8.29
C ARG A 166 18.93 -10.37 -6.80
N GLU A 167 17.83 -9.80 -6.30
CA GLU A 167 17.39 -9.98 -4.91
C GLU A 167 17.15 -11.46 -4.56
N PHE A 168 16.53 -12.22 -5.47
CA PHE A 168 16.32 -13.66 -5.29
C PHE A 168 17.66 -14.40 -5.15
N ARG A 169 18.63 -14.15 -6.04
CA ARG A 169 19.97 -14.77 -5.97
C ARG A 169 20.73 -14.40 -4.69
N GLU A 170 20.51 -13.20 -4.16
CA GLU A 170 21.12 -12.75 -2.89
C GLU A 170 20.49 -13.43 -1.66
N HIS A 171 19.24 -13.89 -1.75
CA HIS A 171 18.47 -14.38 -0.61
C HIS A 171 18.10 -15.87 -0.66
N THR A 172 18.28 -16.56 -1.78
CA THR A 172 17.96 -17.98 -1.94
C THR A 172 19.19 -18.84 -2.23
N ALA A 173 19.03 -20.16 -2.05
CA ALA A 173 20.07 -21.16 -2.32
C ALA A 173 19.94 -21.87 -3.69
N ASP A 174 18.97 -21.52 -4.54
CA ASP A 174 18.80 -22.12 -5.88
C ASP A 174 19.03 -21.12 -7.04
N PRO A 175 20.30 -20.90 -7.45
CA PRO A 175 20.64 -20.09 -8.62
C PRO A 175 20.06 -20.64 -9.93
N ALA A 176 19.89 -21.97 -10.05
CA ALA A 176 19.38 -22.58 -11.28
C ALA A 176 17.90 -22.23 -11.51
N LEU A 177 17.11 -22.06 -10.44
CA LEU A 177 15.75 -21.54 -10.56
C LEU A 177 15.74 -20.09 -11.06
N ALA A 178 16.64 -19.23 -10.57
CA ALA A 178 16.77 -17.85 -11.06
C ALA A 178 17.05 -17.82 -12.57
N ASP A 179 17.94 -18.69 -13.04
CA ASP A 179 18.30 -18.79 -14.46
C ASP A 179 17.14 -19.33 -15.32
N ARG A 180 16.40 -20.33 -14.82
CA ARG A 180 15.18 -20.81 -15.50
C ARG A 180 14.12 -19.72 -15.62
N ILE A 181 13.91 -18.94 -14.56
CA ILE A 181 12.98 -17.80 -14.58
C ILE A 181 13.46 -16.75 -15.59
N ALA A 182 14.75 -16.42 -15.59
CA ALA A 182 15.34 -15.46 -16.52
C ALA A 182 15.15 -15.90 -17.98
N ALA A 183 15.45 -17.16 -18.29
CA ALA A 183 15.28 -17.73 -19.63
C ALA A 183 13.80 -17.73 -20.06
N HIS A 184 12.90 -18.09 -19.14
CA HIS A 184 11.46 -18.08 -19.41
C HIS A 184 10.95 -16.65 -19.72
N VAL A 185 11.36 -15.65 -18.92
CA VAL A 185 10.98 -14.26 -19.19
C VAL A 185 11.54 -13.77 -20.52
N ALA A 186 12.81 -14.06 -20.82
CA ALA A 186 13.42 -13.67 -22.09
C ALA A 186 12.69 -14.25 -23.30
N ALA A 187 12.29 -15.53 -23.23
CA ALA A 187 11.55 -16.19 -24.30
C ALA A 187 10.15 -15.60 -24.54
N HIS A 188 9.56 -14.94 -23.53
CA HIS A 188 8.19 -14.38 -23.59
C HIS A 188 8.17 -12.85 -23.49
N ALA A 189 9.30 -12.17 -23.66
CA ALA A 189 9.41 -10.73 -23.46
C ALA A 189 8.50 -9.90 -24.37
N SER A 190 8.11 -10.44 -25.54
CA SER A 190 7.14 -9.82 -26.44
C SER A 190 5.77 -9.59 -25.80
N ALA A 191 5.39 -10.37 -24.78
CA ALA A 191 4.16 -10.17 -24.03
C ALA A 191 4.12 -8.82 -23.31
N PHE A 192 5.29 -8.26 -22.93
CA PHE A 192 5.33 -6.94 -22.29
C PHE A 192 4.94 -5.81 -23.25
N ALA A 193 5.26 -5.94 -24.54
CA ALA A 193 4.90 -4.97 -25.57
C ALA A 193 3.39 -4.91 -25.84
N ALA A 194 2.62 -5.94 -25.46
CA ALA A 194 1.18 -5.97 -25.61
C ALA A 194 0.43 -5.03 -24.64
N CYS A 195 1.13 -4.37 -23.72
CA CYS A 195 0.57 -3.36 -22.82
C CYS A 195 1.08 -1.95 -23.22
N PRO A 196 0.42 -1.26 -24.16
CA PRO A 196 0.92 -0.02 -24.75
C PRO A 196 0.68 1.23 -23.90
N ARG A 197 -0.08 1.11 -22.80
CA ARG A 197 -0.38 2.23 -21.92
C ARG A 197 0.38 2.08 -20.61
N PRO A 198 1.14 3.11 -20.17
CA PRO A 198 1.74 3.10 -18.85
C PRO A 198 0.63 3.02 -17.81
N TRP A 199 0.61 1.90 -17.11
CA TRP A 199 -0.09 1.77 -15.85
C TRP A 199 0.91 1.19 -14.86
N SER A 200 1.24 1.96 -13.83
CA SER A 200 2.21 1.53 -12.82
C SER A 200 1.51 1.25 -11.49
N PRO A 201 1.36 -0.03 -11.10
CA PRO A 201 0.92 -0.41 -9.76
C PRO A 201 2.04 -0.30 -8.71
N THR A 202 3.23 0.22 -9.05
CA THR A 202 4.38 0.27 -8.12
C THR A 202 4.15 1.13 -6.87
N TRP A 203 2.98 1.76 -6.74
CA TRP A 203 2.47 2.31 -5.49
C TRP A 203 2.47 1.31 -4.33
N PHE A 204 2.24 0.01 -4.56
CA PHE A 204 2.08 -1.00 -3.49
C PHE A 204 3.27 -1.97 -3.30
N LEU A 205 4.12 -2.17 -4.30
CA LEU A 205 5.12 -3.26 -4.34
C LEU A 205 6.44 -2.99 -3.58
N ASP A 206 6.45 -2.06 -2.63
CA ASP A 206 7.66 -1.66 -1.90
C ASP A 206 7.36 -1.45 -0.41
N SER A 207 6.49 -2.32 0.14
CA SER A 207 6.24 -2.38 1.57
C SER A 207 7.32 -3.24 2.23
N PRO A 208 7.93 -2.81 3.36
CA PRO A 208 8.91 -3.60 4.11
C PRO A 208 8.36 -4.95 4.61
N ALA A 209 7.05 -5.20 4.49
CA ALA A 209 6.42 -6.50 4.75
C ALA A 209 6.94 -7.66 3.89
N HIS A 210 7.70 -7.41 2.82
CA HIS A 210 8.37 -8.47 2.03
C HIS A 210 9.80 -8.78 2.49
N ARG A 211 10.32 -8.10 3.53
CA ARG A 211 11.59 -8.43 4.19
C ARG A 211 11.38 -9.24 5.48
N ARG A 212 10.59 -10.32 5.42
CA ARG A 212 10.44 -11.26 6.55
C ARG A 212 10.92 -12.68 6.15
N PRO A 213 12.05 -13.17 6.66
CA PRO A 213 12.46 -14.58 6.50
C PRO A 213 11.54 -15.59 7.24
N ASP A 214 10.60 -15.10 8.04
CA ASP A 214 9.77 -15.88 8.97
C ASP A 214 8.43 -16.36 8.37
N LEU A 215 8.08 -15.96 7.13
CA LEU A 215 6.87 -16.44 6.43
C LEU A 215 7.06 -17.79 5.73
N GLU A 216 8.28 -18.17 5.37
CA GLU A 216 8.57 -19.47 4.73
C GLU A 216 8.32 -20.65 5.69
N ARG A 217 8.55 -20.46 7.01
CA ARG A 217 8.32 -21.52 8.01
C ARG A 217 6.84 -21.86 8.21
N SER A 218 5.93 -20.90 8.01
CA SER A 218 4.49 -21.12 8.22
C SER A 218 3.82 -21.82 7.03
N LEU A 219 4.32 -21.61 5.81
CA LEU A 219 3.83 -22.28 4.61
C LEU A 219 4.33 -23.73 4.49
N VAL A 220 5.58 -24.00 4.89
CA VAL A 220 6.12 -25.36 4.96
C VAL A 220 5.41 -26.19 6.03
N ALA A 221 5.15 -25.64 7.21
CA ALA A 221 4.44 -26.34 8.29
C ALA A 221 2.97 -26.70 7.93
N ARG A 222 2.30 -25.91 7.07
CA ARG A 222 0.95 -26.22 6.58
C ARG A 222 0.92 -27.24 5.45
N ALA A 223 2.01 -27.38 4.69
CA ALA A 223 2.13 -28.41 3.65
C ALA A 223 2.38 -29.80 4.25
N GLU A 224 3.19 -29.88 5.32
CA GLU A 224 3.50 -31.15 5.99
C GLU A 224 2.30 -31.74 6.75
N HIS A 225 1.36 -30.91 7.22
CA HIS A 225 0.15 -31.39 7.92
C HIS A 225 -0.95 -31.94 6.99
N ARG A 226 -0.87 -31.71 5.67
CA ARG A 226 -1.85 -32.25 4.70
C ARG A 226 -1.43 -33.55 4.01
N SER A 227 -0.21 -34.04 4.24
CA SER A 227 0.28 -35.30 3.66
C SER A 227 0.10 -36.54 4.58
N GLY A 228 -0.58 -36.39 5.72
CA GLY A 228 -0.69 -37.42 6.76
C GLY A 228 -2.02 -38.19 6.82
N TYR A 229 -2.76 -38.31 5.71
CA TYR A 229 -3.87 -39.26 5.60
C TYR A 229 -3.73 -40.06 4.31
N ARG A 230 -3.18 -41.27 4.44
CA ARG A 230 -3.49 -42.42 3.60
C ARG A 230 -3.98 -43.52 4.52
#